data_AF-A0A7W5BNT1-F1
#
_entry.id   AF-A0A7W5BNT1-F1
#
_cell.length_a   1.000
_cell.length_b   1.000
_cell.length_c   1.000
_cell.angle_alpha   90.00
_cell.angle_beta   90.00
_cell.angle_gamma   90.00
#
_symmetry.space_group_name_H-M   'P 1'
#
loop_
_entity.id
_entity.type
_entity.pdbx_description
1 polymer ?
#
loop_
_entity_poly.entity_id
_entity_poly.type
_entity_poly.pdbx_seq_one_letter_code
_entity_poly.pdbx_strand_id
1 'polypeptide(L)' 'MAYEAMKQEPKVGAMLPCNVIVRAINAGDVMVSAIDPVASMQAIDNDMLKSLVGKNRSMLEDVVAEF' A
#
# COMPACT_ATOMS: atom_id res chain seq x y z
N MET A 1 1.02 10.25 -3.47
CA MET A 1 0.77 9.24 -4.53
C MET A 1 -0.70 9.04 -4.83
N ALA A 2 -1.60 9.03 -3.83
CA ALA A 2 -3.05 8.86 -4.04
C ALA A 2 -3.67 9.77 -5.11
N TYR A 3 -3.34 11.07 -5.10
CA TYR A 3 -3.84 12.01 -6.11
C TYR A 3 -3.41 11.66 -7.54
N GLU A 4 -2.14 11.32 -7.73
CA GLU A 4 -1.61 10.91 -9.05
C GLU A 4 -2.21 9.57 -9.51
N ALA A 5 -2.48 8.64 -8.59
CA ALA A 5 -3.17 7.40 -8.89
C ALA A 5 -4.59 7.68 -9.41
N MET A 6 -5.36 8.54 -8.71
CA MET A 6 -6.73 8.87 -9.09
C MET A 6 -6.83 9.63 -10.43
N LYS A 7 -5.79 10.38 -10.83
CA LYS A 7 -5.72 10.99 -12.17
C LYS A 7 -5.60 9.94 -13.28
N GLN A 8 -4.88 8.84 -13.03
CA GLN A 8 -4.63 7.78 -14.01
C GLN A 8 -5.75 6.74 -14.03
N GLU A 9 -6.31 6.43 -12.86
CA GLU A 9 -7.40 5.49 -12.68
C GLU A 9 -8.39 6.03 -11.64
N PRO A 10 -9.51 6.65 -12.05
CA PRO A 10 -10.48 7.20 -11.11
C PRO A 10 -11.04 6.18 -10.12
N LYS A 11 -11.17 4.90 -10.53
CA LYS A 11 -11.71 3.83 -9.66
C LYS A 11 -10.71 3.36 -8.61
N VAL A 12 -9.43 3.75 -8.70
CA VAL A 12 -8.40 3.38 -7.70
C VAL A 12 -8.75 3.89 -6.30
N GLY A 13 -9.59 4.93 -6.21
CA GLY A 13 -10.09 5.45 -4.94
C GLY A 13 -10.77 4.38 -4.07
N ALA A 14 -11.36 3.35 -4.67
CA ALA A 14 -11.96 2.23 -3.94
C ALA A 14 -10.94 1.30 -3.27
N MET A 15 -9.67 1.34 -3.70
CA MET A 15 -8.57 0.54 -3.16
C MET A 15 -7.62 1.36 -2.27
N LEU A 16 -7.94 2.64 -2.04
CA LEU A 16 -7.23 3.53 -1.12
C LEU A 16 -7.95 3.57 0.24
N PRO A 17 -7.24 3.86 1.35
CA PRO A 17 -5.80 4.11 1.44
C PRO A 17 -4.96 2.82 1.54
N CYS A 18 -3.63 2.96 1.53
CA CYS A 18 -2.74 1.85 1.89
C CYS A 18 -2.75 1.67 3.41
N ASN A 19 -3.53 0.68 3.87
CA ASN A 19 -3.71 0.41 5.28
C ASN A 19 -2.44 -0.14 5.95
N VAL A 20 -2.21 0.29 7.19
CA VAL A 20 -1.17 -0.22 8.09
C VAL A 20 -1.83 -0.54 9.42
N ILE A 21 -1.48 -1.69 10.00
CA ILE A 21 -2.00 -2.18 11.28
C ILE A 21 -0.83 -2.28 12.25
N VAL A 22 -1.01 -1.67 13.43
CA VAL A 22 -0.06 -1.75 14.55
C VAL A 22 -0.79 -2.38 15.72
N ARG A 23 -0.24 -3.45 16.30
CA ARG A 23 -0.84 -4.10 17.48
C ARG A 23 0.20 -4.70 18.41
N ALA A 24 -0.12 -4.73 19.70
CA ALA A 24 0.64 -5.51 20.66
C ALA A 24 0.37 -7.01 20.47
N ILE A 25 1.40 -7.84 20.57
CA ILE A 25 1.27 -9.31 20.49
C ILE A 25 1.67 -10.00 21.80
N ASN A 26 2.68 -9.49 22.51
CA ASN A 26 3.08 -9.91 23.85
C ASN A 26 3.48 -8.69 24.69
N ALA A 27 3.83 -8.91 25.96
CA ALA A 27 4.33 -7.86 26.83
C ALA A 27 5.64 -7.26 26.28
N GLY A 28 5.55 -6.06 25.71
CA GLY A 28 6.68 -5.32 25.13
C GLY A 28 6.86 -5.49 23.62
N ASP A 29 6.16 -6.42 22.98
CA ASP A 29 6.28 -6.68 21.54
C ASP A 29 5.18 -5.99 20.74
N VAL A 30 5.59 -5.24 19.71
CA VAL A 30 4.68 -4.61 18.74
C VAL A 30 4.86 -5.28 17.39
N MET A 31 3.74 -5.60 16.75
CA MET A 31 3.70 -6.08 15.37
C MET A 31 3.17 -4.98 14.47
N VAL A 32 3.91 -4.69 13.40
CA VAL A 32 3.50 -3.79 12.33
C VAL A 32 3.22 -4.61 11.07
N SER A 33 2.13 -4.32 10.38
CA SER A 33 1.80 -4.96 9.10
C SER A 33 1.22 -3.94 8.14
N ALA A 34 1.71 -3.93 6.91
CA ALA A 34 1.19 -3.07 5.85
C ALA A 34 0.49 -3.90 4.78
N ILE A 35 -0.50 -3.29 4.13
CA ILE A 35 -1.13 -3.86 2.95
C ILE A 35 -0.13 -3.91 1.78
N ASP A 36 -0.16 -4.96 0.97
CA ASP A 36 0.55 -4.97 -0.32
C ASP A 36 -0.32 -4.21 -1.36
N PRO A 37 0.13 -3.04 -1.83
CA PRO A 37 -0.63 -2.26 -2.79
C PRO A 37 -0.70 -2.93 -4.17
N VAL A 38 0.25 -3.80 -4.55
CA VAL A 38 0.21 -4.56 -5.81
C VAL A 38 -0.90 -5.61 -5.76
N ALA A 39 -0.94 -6.40 -4.69
CA ALA A 39 -1.99 -7.40 -4.49
C ALA A 39 -3.38 -6.76 -4.38
N SER A 40 -3.49 -5.63 -3.67
CA SER A 40 -4.77 -4.95 -3.43
C SER A 40 -5.36 -4.31 -4.68
N MET A 41 -4.50 -3.96 -5.65
CA MET A 41 -4.91 -3.32 -6.89
C MET A 41 -4.91 -4.28 -8.09
N GLN A 42 -4.71 -5.58 -7.89
CA GLN A 42 -4.63 -6.56 -8.98
C GLN A 42 -5.87 -6.63 -9.88
N ALA A 43 -7.03 -6.22 -9.37
CA ALA A 43 -8.29 -6.18 -10.11
C ALA A 43 -8.41 -4.98 -11.06
N ILE A 44 -7.46 -4.04 -10.99
CA ILE A 44 -7.40 -2.86 -11.86
C ILE A 44 -6.48 -3.17 -13.04
N ASP A 45 -7.09 -3.31 -14.22
CA ASP A 45 -6.35 -3.52 -15.47
C ASP A 45 -5.90 -2.18 -16.08
N ASN A 46 -4.85 -1.59 -15.47
CA ASN A 46 -4.25 -0.34 -15.93
C ASN A 46 -2.72 -0.39 -15.82
N ASP A 47 -2.05 -0.60 -16.96
CA ASP A 47 -0.60 -0.74 -17.02
C ASP A 47 0.17 0.51 -16.56
N MET A 48 -0.38 1.71 -16.79
CA MET A 48 0.27 2.95 -16.35
C MET A 48 0.34 3.03 -14.83
N LEU A 49 -0.69 2.51 -14.15
CA LEU A 49 -0.79 2.50 -12.70
C LEU A 49 0.25 1.57 -12.05
N LYS A 50 0.66 0.49 -12.72
CA LYS A 50 1.60 -0.52 -12.18
C LYS A 50 2.91 0.09 -11.69
N SER A 51 3.45 1.05 -12.42
CA SER A 51 4.70 1.74 -12.06
C SER A 51 4.57 2.53 -10.75
N LEU A 52 3.46 3.25 -10.57
CA LEU A 52 3.15 4.03 -9.38
C LEU A 52 2.93 3.12 -8.17
N VAL A 53 2.23 2.01 -8.37
CA VAL A 53 1.95 1.01 -7.32
C VAL A 53 3.22 0.31 -6.87
N GLY A 54 4.11 -0.06 -7.81
CA GLY A 54 5.41 -0.65 -7.49
C GLY A 54 6.27 0.28 -6.64
N LYS A 55 6.31 1.58 -6.98
CA LYS A 55 7.02 2.59 -6.16
C LYS A 55 6.43 2.72 -4.76
N ASN A 56 5.10 2.72 -4.63
CA ASN A 56 4.43 2.79 -3.34
C ASN A 56 4.71 1.55 -2.47
N ARG A 57 4.80 0.36 -3.09
CA ARG A 57 5.19 -0.87 -2.39
C ARG A 57 6.58 -0.75 -1.78
N SER A 58 7.58 -0.34 -2.57
CA SER A 58 8.96 -0.17 -2.06
C SER A 58 9.02 0.83 -0.90
N MET A 59 8.30 1.94 -0.99
CA MET A 59 8.25 2.91 0.12
C MET A 59 7.61 2.35 1.39
N LEU A 60 6.58 1.51 1.27
CA LEU A 60 5.96 0.84 2.42
C LEU A 60 6.88 -0.24 3.00
N GLU A 61 7.57 -1.01 2.15
CA GLU A 61 8.55 -2.01 2.57
C GLU A 61 9.70 -1.37 3.36
N ASP A 62 10.25 -0.26 2.88
CA ASP A 62 11.33 0.48 3.54
C ASP A 62 10.91 0.91 4.96
N VAL A 63 9.72 1.50 5.11
CA VAL A 63 9.24 1.97 6.42
C VAL A 63 8.91 0.81 7.36
N VAL A 64 8.32 -0.28 6.85
CA VAL A 64 7.97 -1.44 7.70
C VAL A 64 9.22 -2.20 8.15
N ALA A 65 10.29 -2.24 7.34
CA ALA A 65 11.54 -2.92 7.71
C ALA A 65 12.28 -2.26 8.89
N GLU A 66 11.89 -1.05 9.28
CA GLU A 66 12.45 -0.35 10.46
C GLU A 66 11.81 -0.78 11.80
N PHE A 67 10.76 -1.61 11.77
CA PHE A 67 10.01 -2.06 12.96
C PHE A 67 10.05 -3.58 13.15
#